data_AF-A0AAV2GTY7-F1
#
_entry.id   AF-A0AAV2GTY7-F1
#
_cell.length_a   1.000
_cell.length_b   1.000
_cell.length_c   1.000
_cell.angle_alpha   90.00
_cell.angle_beta   90.00
_cell.angle_gamma   90.00
#
_symmetry.space_group_name_H-M   'P 1'
#
loop_
_entity.id
_entity.type
_entity.pdbx_description
1 polymer ?
#
loop_
_entity_poly.entity_id
_entity_poly.type
_entity_poly.pdbx_seq_one_letter_code
_entity_poly.pdbx_strand_id
1 'polypeptide(L)'
;MAPSASLLLLPLISLFSLIFTAAVSESTIQLPTAASHHLPTAASHHHDGAVAYDDDVYCDSWRLSVETNNAGDLASNKPLRCRQYVEDYMTGIGIQADSDMLAYAALAYAKTVDIAGDGKDAWVFDLDETLLTNLPYFRDYEFGYKTVNLTAYFDWVEMAVAPAFPASLKLYNELKELGFALIIISGRGEAQRSATERNLVNAGFTGWDRLLFGEKADTGLQMRELKSKKRLQLVKEGYRLHANYSHQWCSLVGEAMATKSFKFPNPMYYVP
;
A
#
# COMPACT_ATOMS: atom_id res chain seq x y z
N MET A 1 -45.02 73.62 -37.66
CA MET A 1 -44.70 74.95 -38.20
C MET A 1 -44.32 75.84 -37.03
N ALA A 2 -43.12 76.43 -37.13
CA ALA A 2 -42.61 77.59 -36.36
C ALA A 2 -42.19 77.34 -34.87
N PRO A 3 -41.33 78.21 -34.28
CA PRO A 3 -39.92 77.89 -34.03
C PRO A 3 -39.42 78.35 -32.63
N SER A 4 -38.16 78.09 -32.28
CA SER A 4 -37.29 79.05 -31.58
C SER A 4 -35.92 78.45 -31.26
N ALA A 5 -34.87 79.11 -31.72
CA ALA A 5 -33.49 78.87 -31.35
C ALA A 5 -33.14 79.54 -30.01
N SER A 6 -32.15 79.01 -29.29
CA SER A 6 -31.23 79.74 -28.40
C SER A 6 -30.06 78.80 -28.03
N LEU A 7 -28.90 79.06 -28.64
CA LEU A 7 -27.70 79.63 -28.02
C LEU A 7 -26.91 78.68 -27.11
N LEU A 8 -25.79 78.20 -27.68
CA LEU A 8 -24.44 78.11 -27.11
C LEU A 8 -24.28 78.06 -25.58
N LEU A 9 -23.62 77.00 -25.09
CA LEU A 9 -22.31 77.09 -24.41
C LEU A 9 -21.78 75.66 -24.14
N LEU A 10 -20.58 75.36 -24.65
CA LEU A 10 -19.70 74.30 -24.12
C LEU A 10 -19.17 74.75 -22.74
N PRO A 11 -18.91 73.84 -21.77
CA PRO A 11 -17.56 73.28 -21.76
C PRO A 11 -17.35 71.88 -21.13
N LEU A 12 -16.15 71.38 -21.44
CA LEU A 12 -15.22 70.63 -20.58
C LEU A 12 -15.53 69.16 -20.22
N ILE A 13 -14.89 68.32 -21.04
CA ILE A 13 -14.37 66.98 -20.76
C ILE A 13 -13.82 66.87 -19.32
N SER A 14 -14.32 65.89 -18.57
CA SER A 14 -13.53 65.16 -17.57
C SER A 14 -13.90 63.68 -17.68
N LEU A 15 -13.08 62.95 -18.45
CA LEU A 15 -13.15 61.50 -18.57
C LEU A 15 -12.49 60.91 -17.31
N PHE A 16 -13.25 60.73 -16.24
CA PHE A 16 -12.77 59.99 -15.07
C PHE A 16 -12.85 58.49 -15.38
N SER A 17 -11.84 57.96 -16.07
CA SER A 17 -11.63 56.53 -16.19
C SER A 17 -11.24 55.99 -14.83
N LEU A 18 -12.23 55.53 -14.04
CA LEU A 18 -11.97 54.67 -12.89
C LEU A 18 -11.44 53.33 -13.40
N ILE A 19 -10.11 53.23 -13.49
CA ILE A 19 -9.43 51.96 -13.58
C ILE A 19 -9.53 51.33 -12.19
N PHE A 20 -10.55 50.50 -11.98
CA PHE A 20 -10.57 49.54 -10.88
C PHE A 20 -9.48 48.50 -11.20
N THR A 21 -8.24 48.73 -10.74
CA THR A 21 -7.29 47.63 -10.59
C THR A 21 -7.81 46.78 -9.44
N ALA A 22 -8.55 45.72 -9.74
CA ALA A 22 -8.76 44.65 -8.80
C ALA A 22 -7.36 44.12 -8.44
N ALA A 23 -6.90 44.42 -7.22
CA ALA A 23 -5.70 43.82 -6.68
C ALA A 23 -5.98 42.33 -6.51
N VAL A 24 -5.53 41.51 -7.47
CA VAL A 24 -5.49 40.07 -7.31
C VAL A 24 -4.42 39.82 -6.25
N SER A 25 -4.86 39.53 -5.02
CA SER A 25 -4.00 38.97 -4.00
C SER A 25 -3.59 37.57 -4.48
N GLU A 26 -2.46 37.48 -5.18
CA GLU A 26 -1.76 36.20 -5.33
C GLU A 26 -1.32 35.77 -3.93
N SER A 27 -2.12 34.95 -3.27
CA SER A 27 -1.67 34.22 -2.10
C SER A 27 -0.65 33.20 -2.58
N THR A 28 0.62 33.59 -2.58
CA THR A 28 1.73 32.68 -2.88
C THR A 28 1.72 31.56 -1.85
N ILE A 29 1.29 30.36 -2.27
CA ILE A 29 1.42 29.15 -1.45
C ILE A 29 2.91 28.88 -1.31
N GLN A 30 3.47 29.22 -0.15
CA GLN A 30 4.85 28.88 0.18
C GLN A 30 4.87 27.48 0.80
N LEU A 31 5.74 26.62 0.27
CA LEU A 31 6.07 25.37 0.95
C LEU A 31 6.66 25.70 2.32
N PRO A 32 6.35 24.92 3.38
CA PRO A 32 6.96 25.12 4.69
C PRO A 32 8.49 25.07 4.54
N THR A 33 9.16 26.22 4.65
CA THR A 33 10.62 26.28 4.70
C THR A 33 11.03 25.92 6.11
N ALA A 34 11.17 24.63 6.28
CA ALA A 34 11.60 23.99 7.50
C ALA A 34 13.06 24.45 7.77
N ALA A 35 13.31 25.21 8.84
CA ALA A 35 14.66 25.64 9.22
C ALA A 35 15.53 24.41 9.53
N SER A 36 16.46 24.08 8.64
CA SER A 36 17.48 23.02 8.79
C SER A 36 17.01 21.76 9.52
N HIS A 37 16.03 21.06 8.95
CA HIS A 37 15.56 19.79 9.51
C HIS A 37 16.56 18.69 9.17
N HIS A 38 17.49 18.42 10.08
CA HIS A 38 18.31 17.23 10.00
C HIS A 38 17.45 16.01 10.36
N LEU A 39 17.31 15.05 9.44
CA LEU A 39 16.99 13.67 9.82
C LEU A 39 18.04 13.27 10.86
N PRO A 40 17.66 12.89 12.10
CA PRO A 40 18.64 12.49 13.09
C PRO A 40 19.40 11.28 12.54
N THR A 41 20.66 11.49 12.19
CA THR A 41 21.61 10.41 11.95
C THR A 41 21.82 9.71 13.30
N ALA A 42 22.08 8.40 13.27
CA ALA A 42 22.26 7.56 14.46
C ALA A 42 23.48 7.96 15.35
N ALA A 43 24.11 9.11 15.11
CA ALA A 43 25.30 9.57 15.79
C ALA A 43 25.36 11.11 15.83
N SER A 44 24.48 11.77 16.58
CA SER A 44 24.76 13.13 17.07
C SER A 44 23.94 13.47 18.32
N HIS A 45 24.56 13.22 19.49
CA HIS A 45 24.23 13.96 20.70
C HIS A 45 24.95 15.31 20.66
N HIS A 46 24.41 16.31 19.95
CA HIS A 46 24.66 17.73 20.28
C HIS A 46 23.53 18.58 19.71
N HIS A 47 22.83 19.28 20.61
CA HIS A 47 21.83 20.28 20.29
C HIS A 47 22.46 21.53 19.69
N ASP A 48 21.91 22.01 18.58
CA ASP A 48 21.57 23.42 18.38
C ASP A 48 20.47 23.55 17.31
N GLY A 49 19.30 24.06 17.71
CA GLY A 49 18.32 24.70 16.81
C GLY A 49 17.38 23.87 15.93
N ALA A 50 17.50 22.53 15.84
CA ALA A 50 16.58 21.75 15.01
C ALA A 50 15.21 21.53 15.70
N VAL A 51 14.11 21.92 15.05
CA VAL A 51 12.76 21.51 15.48
C VAL A 51 12.63 20.01 15.16
N ALA A 52 12.72 19.17 16.19
CA ALA A 52 12.46 17.75 16.05
C ALA A 52 11.03 17.54 15.55
N TYR A 53 10.85 16.76 14.49
CA TYR A 53 9.53 16.29 14.11
C TYR A 53 8.89 15.55 15.29
N ASP A 54 7.62 15.83 15.53
CA ASP A 54 6.76 14.99 16.35
C ASP A 54 6.88 13.51 15.91
N ASP A 55 6.81 12.58 16.86
CA ASP A 55 7.01 11.15 16.59
C ASP A 55 6.02 10.66 15.53
N ASP A 56 4.75 11.09 15.55
CA ASP A 56 3.75 10.64 14.59
C ASP A 56 4.07 11.12 13.18
N VAL A 57 4.49 12.37 13.03
CA VAL A 57 4.87 12.95 11.71
C VAL A 57 6.10 12.26 11.15
N TYR A 58 7.10 12.02 12.00
CA TYR A 58 8.32 11.31 11.59
C TYR A 58 8.00 9.87 11.19
N CYS A 59 7.22 9.17 12.00
CA CYS A 59 6.93 7.75 11.80
C CYS A 59 5.96 7.51 10.63
N ASP A 60 5.03 8.42 10.37
CA ASP A 60 4.22 8.38 9.15
C ASP A 60 5.07 8.62 7.90
N SER A 61 6.00 9.59 7.94
CA SER A 61 6.94 9.84 6.84
C SER A 61 7.88 8.65 6.59
N TRP A 62 8.35 8.00 7.65
CA TRP A 62 9.14 6.76 7.57
C TRP A 62 8.31 5.62 6.97
N ARG A 63 7.10 5.39 7.48
CA ARG A 63 6.18 4.37 6.94
C ARG A 63 5.94 4.61 5.46
N LEU A 64 5.56 5.83 5.06
CA LEU A 64 5.37 6.19 3.65
C LEU A 64 6.61 5.85 2.82
N SER A 65 7.81 6.19 3.32
CA SER A 65 9.07 5.88 2.62
C SER A 65 9.31 4.37 2.46
N VAL A 66 8.94 3.55 3.44
CA VAL A 66 8.98 2.09 3.34
C VAL A 66 7.95 1.59 2.31
N GLU A 67 6.72 2.06 2.43
CA GLU A 67 5.60 1.66 1.58
C GLU A 67 5.82 2.01 0.11
N THR A 68 6.50 3.12 -0.19
CA THR A 68 6.84 3.53 -1.56
C THR A 68 8.21 3.03 -2.04
N ASN A 69 8.85 2.14 -1.29
CA ASN A 69 10.17 1.57 -1.63
C ASN A 69 11.33 2.58 -1.69
N ASN A 70 11.21 3.72 -1.00
CA ASN A 70 12.25 4.76 -0.95
C ASN A 70 13.23 4.55 0.21
N ALA A 71 12.82 3.85 1.27
CA ALA A 71 13.55 3.76 2.52
C ALA A 71 14.88 2.97 2.44
N GLY A 72 15.05 2.07 1.46
CA GLY A 72 16.23 1.20 1.37
C GLY A 72 16.48 0.45 2.68
N ASP A 73 17.70 0.54 3.21
CA ASP A 73 18.10 -0.12 4.46
C ASP A 73 17.27 0.28 5.69
N LEU A 74 16.63 1.45 5.68
CA LEU A 74 15.75 1.90 6.76
C LEU A 74 14.44 1.08 6.83
N ALA A 75 14.09 0.33 5.78
CA ALA A 75 12.97 -0.60 5.83
C ALA A 75 13.29 -1.83 6.71
N SER A 76 14.54 -2.29 6.68
CA SER A 76 15.03 -3.38 7.53
C SER A 76 15.36 -2.90 8.95
N ASN A 77 15.85 -1.66 9.09
CA ASN A 77 16.26 -1.06 10.35
C ASN A 77 15.20 -0.06 10.87
N LYS A 78 14.09 -0.59 11.38
CA LYS A 78 12.96 0.23 11.89
C LYS A 78 13.40 1.19 13.00
N PRO A 79 13.05 2.48 12.95
CA PRO A 79 13.35 3.43 14.03
C PRO A 79 12.63 3.04 15.33
N LEU A 80 13.36 2.84 16.43
CA LEU A 80 12.76 2.47 17.73
C LEU A 80 11.68 3.47 18.20
N ARG A 81 11.81 4.75 17.86
CA ARG A 81 10.81 5.78 18.14
C ARG A 81 9.43 5.49 17.52
N CYS A 82 9.38 4.68 16.47
CA CYS A 82 8.14 4.34 15.76
C CYS A 82 7.45 3.08 16.27
N ARG A 83 7.90 2.47 17.38
CA ARG A 83 7.28 1.27 17.93
C ARG A 83 5.80 1.49 18.25
N GLN A 84 5.48 2.55 18.99
CA GLN A 84 4.11 2.86 19.38
C GLN A 84 3.26 3.22 18.15
N TYR A 85 3.80 4.02 17.24
CA TYR A 85 3.13 4.35 15.98
C TYR A 85 2.75 3.10 15.18
N VAL A 86 3.64 2.11 15.06
CA VAL A 86 3.33 0.86 14.32
C VAL A 86 2.24 0.05 15.02
N GLU A 87 2.27 -0.04 16.35
CA GLU A 87 1.22 -0.68 17.14
C GLU A 87 -0.14 0.01 16.91
N ASP A 88 -0.20 1.33 17.03
CA ASP A 88 -1.41 2.12 16.87
C ASP A 88 -1.94 2.05 15.44
N TYR A 89 -1.05 2.08 14.43
CA TYR A 89 -1.42 1.95 13.02
C TYR A 89 -2.01 0.57 12.72
N MET A 90 -1.37 -0.51 13.18
CA MET A 90 -1.77 -1.89 12.87
C MET A 90 -3.01 -2.36 13.66
N THR A 91 -3.31 -1.74 14.79
CA THR A 91 -4.47 -2.07 15.62
C THR A 91 -5.63 -1.07 15.49
N GLY A 92 -5.39 0.07 14.85
CA GLY A 92 -6.33 1.18 14.73
C GLY A 92 -6.88 1.40 13.32
N ILE A 93 -7.41 2.61 13.11
CA ILE A 93 -8.08 3.00 11.87
C ILE A 93 -7.12 3.17 10.68
N GLY A 94 -5.81 3.34 10.93
CA GLY A 94 -4.82 3.57 9.88
C GLY A 94 -4.73 2.42 8.88
N ILE A 95 -4.47 1.19 9.37
CA ILE A 95 -4.43 0.00 8.51
C ILE A 95 -5.77 -0.26 7.82
N GLN A 96 -6.88 0.02 8.49
CA GLN A 96 -8.21 -0.17 7.93
C GLN A 96 -8.46 0.78 6.76
N ALA A 97 -8.23 2.08 6.95
CA ALA A 97 -8.45 3.09 5.92
C ALA A 97 -7.57 2.86 4.68
N ASP A 98 -6.28 2.57 4.89
CA ASP A 98 -5.34 2.33 3.79
C ASP A 98 -5.68 1.05 3.01
N SER A 99 -6.03 -0.03 3.71
CA SER A 99 -6.43 -1.28 3.07
C SER A 99 -7.78 -1.19 2.34
N ASP A 100 -8.75 -0.46 2.89
CA ASP A 100 -10.05 -0.19 2.24
C ASP A 100 -9.86 0.63 0.96
N MET A 101 -9.03 1.67 1.00
CA MET A 101 -8.73 2.49 -0.19
C MET A 101 -8.01 1.68 -1.27
N LEU A 102 -7.07 0.82 -0.87
CA LEU A 102 -6.37 -0.06 -1.79
C LEU A 102 -7.32 -1.07 -2.44
N ALA A 103 -8.18 -1.71 -1.65
CA ALA A 103 -9.19 -2.64 -2.14
C ALA A 103 -10.19 -1.96 -3.10
N TYR A 104 -10.61 -0.73 -2.79
CA TYR A 104 -11.43 0.09 -3.66
C TYR A 104 -10.75 0.35 -5.01
N ALA A 105 -9.49 0.82 -4.99
CA ALA A 105 -8.73 1.08 -6.21
C ALA A 105 -8.49 -0.19 -7.04
N ALA A 106 -8.22 -1.31 -6.37
CA ALA A 106 -8.07 -2.62 -7.00
C ALA A 106 -9.36 -3.08 -7.70
N LEU A 107 -10.51 -2.99 -7.02
CA LEU A 107 -11.79 -3.35 -7.60
C LEU A 107 -12.19 -2.41 -8.76
N ALA A 108 -11.88 -1.12 -8.64
CA ALA A 108 -12.12 -0.16 -9.72
C ALA A 108 -11.31 -0.53 -10.97
N TYR A 109 -10.03 -0.91 -10.82
CA TYR A 109 -9.23 -1.44 -11.92
C TYR A 109 -9.78 -2.76 -12.47
N ALA A 110 -10.14 -3.71 -11.60
CA ALA A 110 -10.69 -5.00 -12.00
C ALA A 110 -11.90 -4.87 -12.92
N LYS A 111 -12.80 -3.92 -12.63
CA LYS A 111 -13.99 -3.62 -13.44
C LYS A 111 -13.70 -3.04 -14.83
N THR A 112 -12.45 -2.65 -15.10
CA THR A 112 -12.02 -2.19 -16.44
C THR A 112 -11.45 -3.31 -17.31
N VAL A 113 -11.19 -4.49 -16.73
CA VAL A 113 -10.62 -5.63 -17.44
C VAL A 113 -11.73 -6.37 -18.20
N ASP A 114 -11.50 -6.61 -19.49
CA ASP A 114 -12.35 -7.48 -20.30
C ASP A 114 -11.92 -8.94 -20.11
N ILE A 115 -12.71 -9.70 -19.34
CA ILE A 115 -12.43 -11.11 -19.02
C ILE A 115 -12.86 -11.99 -20.20
N ALA A 116 -11.92 -12.79 -20.70
CA ALA A 116 -12.13 -13.62 -21.89
C ALA A 116 -13.04 -14.83 -21.66
N GLY A 117 -13.28 -15.21 -20.39
CA GLY A 117 -14.16 -16.33 -20.02
C GLY A 117 -13.54 -17.73 -20.19
N ASP A 118 -12.24 -17.82 -20.46
CA ASP A 118 -11.48 -19.08 -20.60
C ASP A 118 -10.84 -19.55 -19.27
N GLY A 119 -11.10 -18.83 -18.17
CA GLY A 119 -10.53 -19.11 -16.85
C GLY A 119 -9.04 -18.77 -16.71
N LYS A 120 -8.48 -17.95 -17.61
CA LYS A 120 -7.06 -17.59 -17.62
C LYS A 120 -6.75 -16.15 -17.23
N ASP A 121 -7.76 -15.29 -17.07
CA ASP A 121 -7.59 -13.94 -16.51
C ASP A 121 -7.39 -14.02 -15.00
N ALA A 122 -6.15 -13.85 -14.55
CA ALA A 122 -5.77 -14.14 -13.18
C ALA A 122 -5.52 -12.89 -12.34
N TRP A 123 -5.93 -13.00 -11.07
CA TRP A 123 -5.56 -12.10 -9.99
C TRP A 123 -4.68 -12.85 -8.99
N VAL A 124 -3.47 -12.34 -8.78
CA VAL A 124 -2.48 -12.95 -7.89
C VAL A 124 -2.49 -12.26 -6.53
N PHE A 125 -2.58 -13.05 -5.47
CA PHE A 125 -2.51 -12.61 -4.08
C PHE A 125 -1.28 -13.20 -3.39
N ASP A 126 -0.64 -12.38 -2.55
CA ASP A 126 0.17 -12.91 -1.46
C ASP A 126 -0.73 -13.37 -0.30
N LEU A 127 -0.18 -14.15 0.63
CA LEU A 127 -0.94 -14.74 1.73
C LEU A 127 -0.83 -13.93 3.02
N ASP A 128 0.36 -13.95 3.61
CA ASP A 128 0.66 -13.38 4.92
C ASP A 128 0.69 -11.85 4.83
N GLU A 129 0.11 -11.19 5.84
CA GLU A 129 -0.10 -9.75 5.90
C GLU A 129 -0.83 -9.16 4.66
N THR A 130 -1.56 -10.00 3.90
CA THR A 130 -2.27 -9.60 2.69
C THR A 130 -3.70 -10.15 2.69
N LEU A 131 -3.87 -11.47 2.67
CA LEU A 131 -5.18 -12.13 2.86
C LEU A 131 -5.43 -12.43 4.33
N LEU A 132 -4.42 -13.03 4.98
CA LEU A 132 -4.43 -13.38 6.40
C LEU A 132 -3.50 -12.44 7.16
N THR A 133 -3.87 -12.08 8.39
CA THR A 133 -2.99 -11.32 9.28
C THR A 133 -2.46 -12.20 10.41
N ASN A 134 -1.15 -12.19 10.58
CA ASN A 134 -0.43 -12.80 11.67
C ASN A 134 -0.26 -11.82 12.84
N LEU A 135 -0.93 -10.67 12.80
CA LEU A 135 -0.90 -9.64 13.85
C LEU A 135 -1.12 -10.20 15.28
N PRO A 136 -2.03 -11.18 15.53
CA PRO A 136 -2.15 -11.77 16.87
C PRO A 136 -0.86 -12.39 17.39
N TYR A 137 -0.05 -12.98 16.51
CA TYR A 137 1.27 -13.51 16.86
C TYR A 137 2.27 -12.36 17.05
N PHE A 138 2.31 -11.40 16.13
CA PHE A 138 3.26 -10.28 16.19
C PHE A 138 3.05 -9.32 17.37
N ARG A 139 1.87 -9.30 17.99
CA ARG A 139 1.61 -8.52 19.22
C ARG A 139 2.58 -8.88 20.35
N ASP A 140 2.89 -10.16 20.52
CA ASP A 140 3.81 -10.63 21.58
C ASP A 140 5.28 -10.34 21.24
N TYR A 141 5.55 -9.98 19.98
CA TYR A 141 6.86 -9.58 19.46
C TYR A 141 6.93 -8.08 19.13
N GLU A 142 6.14 -7.27 19.84
CA GLU A 142 6.09 -5.81 19.70
C GLU A 142 5.94 -5.37 18.24
N PHE A 143 5.03 -6.00 17.50
CA PHE A 143 4.71 -5.65 16.11
C PHE A 143 5.95 -5.68 15.19
N GLY A 144 6.84 -6.64 15.44
CA GLY A 144 8.06 -6.87 14.67
C GLY A 144 9.30 -6.15 15.22
N TYR A 145 9.22 -5.44 16.34
CA TYR A 145 10.39 -4.84 16.99
C TYR A 145 11.22 -5.84 17.81
N LYS A 146 10.63 -6.98 18.20
CA LYS A 146 11.37 -8.10 18.79
C LYS A 146 11.65 -9.19 17.77
N THR A 147 12.79 -9.85 17.93
CA THR A 147 13.17 -11.03 17.13
C THR A 147 12.12 -12.13 17.28
N VAL A 148 11.56 -12.56 16.15
CA VAL A 148 10.57 -13.62 16.09
C VAL A 148 11.22 -14.98 16.32
N ASN A 149 10.60 -15.81 17.18
CA ASN A 149 10.94 -17.23 17.26
C ASN A 149 10.26 -17.98 16.10
N LEU A 150 11.04 -18.44 15.12
CA LEU A 150 10.48 -19.10 13.94
C LEU A 150 9.80 -20.44 14.25
N THR A 151 10.29 -21.20 15.22
CA THR A 151 9.65 -22.47 15.61
C THR A 151 8.27 -22.22 16.20
N ALA A 152 8.17 -21.27 17.14
CA ALA A 152 6.88 -20.88 17.72
C ALA A 152 5.92 -20.28 16.69
N TYR A 153 6.45 -19.53 15.72
CA TYR A 153 5.66 -19.02 14.59
C TYR A 153 5.08 -20.16 13.75
N PHE A 154 5.88 -21.18 13.43
CA PHE A 154 5.40 -22.33 12.67
C PHE A 154 4.35 -23.13 13.44
N ASP A 155 4.52 -23.33 14.75
CA ASP A 155 3.50 -23.95 15.61
C ASP A 155 2.21 -23.14 15.60
N TRP A 156 2.31 -21.80 15.65
CA TRP A 156 1.13 -20.91 15.57
C TRP A 156 0.44 -20.99 14.20
N VAL A 157 1.19 -21.09 13.10
CA VAL A 157 0.62 -21.30 11.75
C VAL A 157 -0.17 -22.60 11.68
N GLU A 158 0.32 -23.68 12.31
CA GLU A 158 -0.38 -24.97 12.34
C GLU A 158 -1.76 -24.92 13.05
N MET A 159 -1.93 -23.98 13.98
CA MET A 159 -3.21 -23.74 14.65
C MET A 159 -4.30 -23.23 13.69
N ALA A 160 -3.93 -22.66 12.53
CA ALA A 160 -4.85 -22.19 11.49
C ALA A 160 -5.89 -21.16 11.99
N VAL A 161 -5.43 -20.22 12.82
CA VAL A 161 -6.26 -19.19 13.49
C VAL A 161 -5.99 -17.75 13.03
N ALA A 162 -5.18 -17.54 11.98
CA ALA A 162 -4.91 -16.21 11.46
C ALA A 162 -6.21 -15.57 10.92
N PRO A 163 -6.65 -14.40 11.39
CA PRO A 163 -7.85 -13.76 10.87
C PRO A 163 -7.64 -13.21 9.45
N ALA A 164 -8.74 -13.02 8.71
CA ALA A 164 -8.72 -12.32 7.44
C ALA A 164 -8.49 -10.82 7.62
N PHE A 165 -7.84 -10.17 6.63
CA PHE A 165 -8.05 -8.74 6.43
C PHE A 165 -9.43 -8.51 5.80
N PRO A 166 -10.32 -7.71 6.44
CA PRO A 166 -11.67 -7.50 5.94
C PRO A 166 -11.72 -6.92 4.51
N ALA A 167 -10.88 -5.92 4.22
CA ALA A 167 -10.79 -5.29 2.90
C ALA A 167 -10.37 -6.30 1.82
N SER A 168 -9.39 -7.16 2.12
CA SER A 168 -8.90 -8.21 1.22
C SER A 168 -9.95 -9.30 1.00
N LEU A 169 -10.68 -9.72 2.04
CA LEU A 169 -11.76 -10.70 1.90
C LEU A 169 -12.89 -10.18 1.02
N LYS A 170 -13.27 -8.90 1.20
CA LYS A 170 -14.26 -8.25 0.33
C LYS A 170 -13.79 -8.22 -1.12
N LEU A 171 -12.57 -7.73 -1.36
CA LEU A 171 -11.99 -7.68 -2.72
C LEU A 171 -11.93 -9.08 -3.35
N TYR A 172 -11.46 -10.08 -2.61
CA TYR A 172 -11.34 -11.46 -3.10
C TYR A 172 -12.68 -12.01 -3.60
N ASN A 173 -13.75 -11.80 -2.82
CA ASN A 173 -15.09 -12.26 -3.20
C ASN A 173 -15.64 -11.50 -4.42
N GLU A 174 -15.44 -10.18 -4.49
CA GLU A 174 -15.85 -9.37 -5.65
C GLU A 174 -15.11 -9.81 -6.94
N LEU A 175 -13.81 -10.10 -6.85
CA LEU A 175 -13.03 -10.60 -7.98
C LEU A 175 -13.48 -12.00 -8.42
N LYS A 176 -13.87 -12.84 -7.46
CA LYS A 176 -14.47 -14.15 -7.73
C LYS A 176 -15.77 -14.01 -8.53
N GLU A 177 -16.64 -13.10 -8.11
CA GLU A 177 -17.91 -12.82 -8.79
C GLU A 177 -17.71 -12.23 -10.19
N LEU A 178 -16.64 -11.46 -10.39
CA LEU A 178 -16.25 -10.96 -11.71
C LEU A 178 -15.68 -12.06 -12.62
N GLY A 179 -15.31 -13.23 -12.09
CA GLY A 179 -14.83 -14.37 -12.88
C GLY A 179 -13.31 -14.40 -13.09
N PHE A 180 -12.53 -13.68 -12.28
CA PHE A 180 -11.08 -13.85 -12.28
C PHE A 180 -10.68 -15.22 -11.73
N ALA A 181 -9.63 -15.80 -12.31
CA ALA A 181 -8.92 -16.91 -11.68
C ALA A 181 -8.12 -16.39 -10.48
N LEU A 182 -8.45 -16.87 -9.28
CA LEU A 182 -7.85 -16.40 -8.03
C LEU A 182 -6.66 -17.29 -7.66
N ILE A 183 -5.47 -16.70 -7.71
CA ILE A 183 -4.22 -17.41 -7.50
C ILE A 183 -3.54 -16.86 -6.26
N ILE A 184 -3.19 -17.74 -5.33
CA ILE A 184 -2.45 -17.38 -4.11
C ILE A 184 -1.04 -17.94 -4.24
N ILE A 185 -0.04 -17.07 -4.14
CA ILE A 185 1.37 -17.47 -4.03
C ILE A 185 1.81 -17.12 -2.62
N SER A 186 2.18 -18.11 -1.81
CA SER A 186 2.61 -17.94 -0.42
C SER A 186 4.13 -17.96 -0.28
N GLY A 187 4.66 -17.24 0.72
CA GLY A 187 6.05 -17.35 1.16
C GLY A 187 6.28 -18.51 2.13
N ARG A 188 5.20 -19.14 2.62
CA ARG A 188 5.26 -20.34 3.46
C ARG A 188 5.85 -21.52 2.70
N GLY A 189 6.37 -22.49 3.45
CA GLY A 189 6.85 -23.74 2.87
C GLY A 189 5.71 -24.72 2.59
N GLU A 190 5.91 -25.62 1.63
CA GLU A 190 4.94 -26.66 1.25
C GLU A 190 4.45 -27.51 2.44
N ALA A 191 5.30 -27.71 3.47
CA ALA A 191 4.93 -28.43 4.69
C ALA A 191 3.73 -27.80 5.44
N GLN A 192 3.51 -26.49 5.29
CA GLN A 192 2.43 -25.73 5.95
C GLN A 192 1.15 -25.67 5.11
N ARG A 193 1.07 -26.39 3.98
CA ARG A 193 -0.09 -26.36 3.07
C ARG A 193 -1.39 -26.67 3.79
N SER A 194 -1.44 -27.79 4.52
CA SER A 194 -2.68 -28.26 5.13
C SER A 194 -3.22 -27.24 6.15
N ALA A 195 -2.35 -26.68 6.99
CA ALA A 195 -2.75 -25.63 7.94
C ALA A 195 -3.20 -24.35 7.23
N THR A 196 -2.50 -23.96 6.17
CA THR A 196 -2.83 -22.77 5.39
C THR A 196 -4.19 -22.89 4.70
N GLU A 197 -4.49 -24.03 4.09
CA GLU A 197 -5.79 -24.29 3.46
C GLU A 197 -6.93 -24.28 4.48
N ARG A 198 -6.74 -24.93 5.64
CA ARG A 198 -7.69 -24.85 6.76
C ARG A 198 -7.92 -23.40 7.19
N ASN A 199 -6.84 -22.63 7.34
CA ASN A 199 -6.93 -21.26 7.79
C ASN A 199 -7.67 -20.37 6.79
N LEU A 200 -7.38 -20.52 5.48
CA LEU A 200 -8.08 -19.77 4.42
C LEU A 200 -9.59 -20.02 4.49
N VAL A 201 -10.00 -21.28 4.59
CA VAL A 201 -11.43 -21.65 4.72
C VAL A 201 -12.04 -21.07 5.99
N ASN A 202 -11.37 -21.22 7.14
CA ASN A 202 -11.84 -20.68 8.42
C ASN A 202 -12.00 -19.15 8.38
N ALA A 203 -11.12 -18.47 7.63
CA ALA A 203 -11.12 -17.02 7.46
C ALA A 203 -12.09 -16.54 6.35
N GLY A 204 -12.80 -17.45 5.68
CA GLY A 204 -13.81 -17.14 4.67
C GLY A 204 -13.31 -17.11 3.22
N PHE A 205 -12.01 -17.34 2.98
CA PHE A 205 -11.47 -17.46 1.63
C PHE A 205 -11.71 -18.87 1.10
N THR A 206 -12.43 -18.99 -0.02
CA THR A 206 -12.74 -20.29 -0.64
C THR A 206 -12.76 -20.17 -2.17
N GLY A 207 -12.47 -21.28 -2.86
CA GLY A 207 -12.56 -21.36 -4.32
C GLY A 207 -11.43 -20.62 -5.04
N TRP A 208 -10.22 -20.68 -4.49
CA TRP A 208 -9.01 -20.32 -5.25
C TRP A 208 -8.75 -21.37 -6.33
N ASP A 209 -8.25 -20.92 -7.49
CA ASP A 209 -7.87 -21.80 -8.59
C ASP A 209 -6.51 -22.46 -8.32
N ARG A 210 -5.59 -21.71 -7.70
CA ARG A 210 -4.23 -22.16 -7.40
C ARG A 210 -3.73 -21.64 -6.07
N LEU A 211 -3.05 -22.50 -5.34
CA LEU A 211 -2.32 -22.17 -4.12
C LEU A 211 -0.90 -22.74 -4.21
N LEU A 212 0.06 -21.85 -4.42
CA LEU A 212 1.47 -22.16 -4.69
C LEU A 212 2.33 -21.80 -3.48
N PHE A 213 3.27 -22.68 -3.11
CA PHE A 213 4.23 -22.46 -2.03
C PHE A 213 5.67 -22.59 -2.54
N GLY A 214 6.62 -22.22 -1.70
CA GLY A 214 8.01 -22.61 -1.88
C GLY A 214 8.19 -24.12 -1.73
N GLU A 215 8.84 -24.74 -2.72
CA GLU A 215 9.15 -26.17 -2.71
C GLU A 215 10.60 -26.41 -2.28
N LYS A 216 10.96 -27.66 -2.00
CA LYS A 216 12.35 -28.03 -1.65
C LYS A 216 13.37 -27.57 -2.72
N ALA A 217 12.99 -27.62 -4.00
CA ALA A 217 13.83 -27.15 -5.10
C ALA A 217 14.02 -25.62 -5.14
N ASP A 218 13.23 -24.88 -4.37
CA ASP A 218 13.31 -23.42 -4.22
C ASP A 218 14.14 -23.01 -2.99
N THR A 219 14.72 -23.98 -2.26
CA THR A 219 15.55 -23.70 -1.07
C THR A 219 16.73 -22.81 -1.43
N GLY A 220 16.90 -21.71 -0.69
CA GLY A 220 18.00 -20.76 -0.87
C GLY A 220 17.71 -19.64 -1.88
N LEU A 221 16.58 -19.68 -2.59
CA LEU A 221 16.13 -18.56 -3.41
C LEU A 221 15.71 -17.38 -2.53
N GLN A 222 15.98 -16.16 -2.99
CA GLN A 222 15.39 -14.97 -2.41
C GLN A 222 13.87 -14.96 -2.66
N MET A 223 13.10 -14.32 -1.78
CA MET A 223 11.64 -14.32 -1.89
C MET A 223 11.16 -13.77 -3.24
N ARG A 224 11.80 -12.69 -3.72
CA ARG A 224 11.54 -12.13 -5.06
C ARG A 224 11.74 -13.13 -6.19
N GLU A 225 12.79 -13.94 -6.14
CA GLU A 225 13.11 -14.93 -7.16
C GLU A 225 12.10 -16.08 -7.14
N LEU A 226 11.76 -16.57 -5.94
CA LEU A 226 10.73 -17.58 -5.73
C LEU A 226 9.40 -17.13 -6.31
N LYS A 227 8.91 -15.95 -5.93
CA LYS A 227 7.62 -15.40 -6.40
C LYS A 227 7.63 -15.16 -7.92
N SER A 228 8.73 -14.63 -8.46
CA SER A 228 8.90 -14.44 -9.91
C SER A 228 8.82 -15.76 -10.66
N LYS A 229 9.50 -16.81 -10.16
CA LYS A 229 9.46 -18.15 -10.75
C LYS A 229 8.05 -18.75 -10.76
N LYS A 230 7.29 -18.60 -9.67
CA LYS A 230 5.90 -19.08 -9.60
C LYS A 230 4.98 -18.28 -10.54
N ARG A 231 5.14 -16.96 -10.66
CA ARG A 231 4.40 -16.17 -11.67
C ARG A 231 4.74 -16.58 -13.10
N LEU A 232 6.02 -16.82 -13.40
CA LEU A 232 6.44 -17.30 -14.71
C LEU A 232 5.86 -18.67 -15.05
N GLN A 233 5.75 -19.57 -14.06
CA GLN A 233 5.04 -20.84 -14.23
C GLN A 233 3.59 -20.60 -14.66
N LEU A 234 2.85 -19.69 -14.01
CA LEU A 234 1.47 -19.38 -14.36
C LEU A 234 1.35 -18.83 -15.79
N VAL A 235 2.24 -17.92 -16.19
CA VAL A 235 2.27 -17.40 -17.56
C VAL A 235 2.51 -18.51 -18.58
N LYS A 236 3.43 -19.44 -18.31
CA LYS A 236 3.69 -20.61 -19.17
C LYS A 236 2.49 -21.57 -19.24
N GLU A 237 1.68 -21.63 -18.19
CA GLU A 237 0.42 -22.37 -18.14
C GLU A 237 -0.76 -21.60 -18.79
N GLY A 238 -0.48 -20.45 -19.40
CA GLY A 238 -1.42 -19.65 -20.19
C GLY A 238 -2.21 -18.60 -19.42
N TYR A 239 -1.90 -18.35 -18.14
CA TYR A 239 -2.57 -17.30 -17.38
C TYR A 239 -2.14 -15.90 -17.82
N ARG A 240 -3.10 -14.98 -17.89
CA ARG A 240 -2.93 -13.54 -18.08
C ARG A 240 -2.99 -12.88 -16.70
N LEU A 241 -1.85 -12.44 -16.19
CA LEU A 241 -1.75 -11.85 -14.86
C LEU A 241 -2.16 -10.38 -14.92
N HIS A 242 -3.41 -10.06 -14.60
CA HIS A 242 -3.91 -8.67 -14.63
C HIS A 242 -3.42 -7.88 -13.43
N ALA A 243 -3.44 -8.50 -12.25
CA ALA A 243 -2.99 -7.84 -11.06
C ALA A 243 -2.24 -8.76 -10.11
N ASN A 244 -1.37 -8.12 -9.31
CA ASN A 244 -0.68 -8.73 -8.19
C ASN A 244 -0.91 -7.85 -6.96
N TYR A 245 -1.34 -8.46 -5.86
CA TYR A 245 -1.77 -7.79 -4.64
C TYR A 245 -1.01 -8.37 -3.45
N SER A 246 -0.12 -7.58 -2.85
CA SER A 246 0.81 -8.05 -1.82
C SER A 246 1.31 -6.91 -0.94
N HIS A 247 1.66 -7.25 0.30
CA HIS A 247 2.27 -6.34 1.26
C HIS A 247 3.78 -6.12 1.10
N GLN A 248 4.47 -6.82 0.19
CA GLN A 248 5.92 -6.68 0.01
C GLN A 248 6.26 -6.37 -1.45
N TRP A 249 7.21 -5.46 -1.65
CA TRP A 249 7.70 -5.15 -3.00
C TRP A 249 8.36 -6.35 -3.66
N CYS A 250 9.04 -7.21 -2.90
CA CYS A 250 9.65 -8.44 -3.41
C CYS A 250 8.62 -9.38 -4.07
N SER A 251 7.36 -9.36 -3.61
CA SER A 251 6.27 -10.13 -4.18
C SER A 251 5.66 -9.46 -5.43
N LEU A 252 5.85 -8.15 -5.63
CA LEU A 252 5.22 -7.36 -6.70
C LEU A 252 6.11 -7.19 -7.94
N VAL A 253 7.43 -7.11 -7.75
CA VAL A 253 8.40 -6.86 -8.82
C VAL A 253 9.13 -8.13 -9.27
N GLY A 254 9.88 -8.03 -10.37
CA GLY A 254 10.72 -9.10 -10.89
C GLY A 254 10.25 -9.62 -12.24
N GLU A 255 10.45 -10.91 -12.51
CA GLU A 255 10.01 -11.52 -13.76
C GLU A 255 8.51 -11.83 -13.70
N ALA A 256 7.86 -11.85 -14.88
CA ALA A 256 6.43 -12.12 -15.04
C ALA A 256 5.56 -11.26 -14.11
N MET A 257 5.82 -9.95 -14.09
CA MET A 257 4.96 -8.99 -13.39
C MET A 257 3.56 -8.99 -14.00
N ALA A 258 2.56 -8.84 -13.14
CA ALA A 258 1.20 -8.57 -13.58
C ALA A 258 1.09 -7.17 -14.19
N THR A 259 0.03 -6.93 -14.98
CA THR A 259 -0.23 -5.62 -15.59
C THR A 259 -0.31 -4.49 -14.55
N LYS A 260 -0.87 -4.77 -13.37
CA LYS A 260 -0.96 -3.83 -12.25
C LYS A 260 -0.45 -4.45 -10.95
N SER A 261 0.26 -3.65 -10.15
CA SER A 261 0.67 -4.03 -8.79
C SER A 261 -0.06 -3.17 -7.77
N PHE A 262 -0.53 -3.82 -6.70
CA PHE A 262 -1.22 -3.20 -5.56
C PHE A 262 -0.44 -3.54 -4.29
N LYS A 263 0.18 -2.52 -3.69
CA LYS A 263 1.02 -2.64 -2.49
C LYS A 263 0.18 -2.48 -1.23
N PHE A 264 -0.04 -3.59 -0.52
CA PHE A 264 -0.71 -3.60 0.78
C PHE A 264 0.22 -3.02 1.85
N PRO A 265 -0.29 -2.21 2.79
CA PRO A 265 0.52 -1.65 3.87
C PRO A 265 1.01 -2.73 4.86
N ASN A 266 2.29 -2.70 5.21
CA ASN A 266 2.85 -3.49 6.30
C ASN A 266 4.12 -2.84 6.88
N PRO A 267 4.01 -1.99 7.91
CA PRO A 267 5.15 -1.41 8.59
C PRO A 267 5.82 -2.35 9.62
N MET A 268 5.27 -3.54 9.88
CA MET A 268 5.81 -4.44 10.92
C MET A 268 7.15 -5.06 10.50
N TYR A 269 7.32 -5.38 9.23
CA TYR A 269 8.55 -6.00 8.72
C TYR A 269 8.74 -5.79 7.22
N TYR A 270 9.99 -5.90 6.78
CA TYR A 270 10.39 -5.77 5.39
C TYR A 270 11.08 -7.06 4.92
N VAL A 271 10.77 -7.49 3.69
CA VAL A 271 11.43 -8.61 3.02
C VAL A 271 12.16 -8.07 1.79
N PRO A 272 13.51 -8.12 1.76
CA PRO A 272 14.32 -7.64 0.64
C PRO A 272 14.09 -8.35 -0.71
#